data_AF-B7B926-F1
#
_entry.id   AF-B7B926-F1
#
_cell.length_a   1.000
_cell.length_b   1.000
_cell.length_c   1.000
_cell.angle_alpha   90.00
_cell.angle_beta   90.00
_cell.angle_gamma   90.00
#
_symmetry.space_group_name_H-M   'P 1'
#
loop_
_entity.id
_entity.type
_entity.pdbx_description
1 polymer ?
#
loop_
_entity_poly.entity_id
_entity_poly.type
_entity_poly.pdbx_seq_one_letter_code
_entity_poly.pdbx_strand_id
1 'polypeptide(L)'
;PMKLNEIARVVFTTGKELFFDPYQKNKQTGAFILIDPITNNTSAVGMIIDRVDARDMVTEDALAVLNLPELGIGPEHYEAIRSVCKELERQGVSVKCITENK
;
A
#
# COMPACT_ATOMS: atom_id res chain seq x y z
N PRO A 1 -4.57 -2.43 -12.11
CA PRO A 1 -3.39 -3.30 -11.90
C PRO A 1 -2.21 -2.88 -12.80
N MET A 2 -1.03 -2.76 -12.23
CA MET A 2 0.21 -2.51 -12.98
C MET A 2 0.84 -3.82 -13.44
N LYS A 3 1.48 -3.82 -14.61
CA LYS A 3 2.23 -4.96 -15.16
C LYS A 3 3.73 -4.86 -14.85
N LEU A 4 4.42 -5.99 -15.02
CA LEU A 4 5.87 -6.04 -14.87
C LEU A 4 6.56 -4.99 -15.77
N ASN A 5 7.53 -4.27 -15.20
CA ASN A 5 8.28 -3.18 -15.84
C ASN A 5 7.50 -1.89 -16.14
N GLU A 6 6.24 -1.77 -15.71
CA GLU A 6 5.53 -0.50 -15.82
C GLU A 6 6.05 0.52 -14.79
N ILE A 7 6.11 1.78 -15.21
CA ILE A 7 6.46 2.93 -14.36
C ILE A 7 5.17 3.73 -14.14
N ALA A 8 4.86 4.02 -12.87
CA ALA A 8 3.73 4.86 -12.52
C ALA A 8 4.09 5.85 -11.41
N ARG A 9 3.29 6.91 -11.31
CA ARG A 9 3.25 7.81 -10.16
C ARG A 9 2.09 7.40 -9.27
N VAL A 10 2.39 7.12 -8.00
CA VAL A 10 1.43 6.64 -7.02
C VAL A 10 1.55 7.44 -5.74
N VAL A 11 0.48 7.41 -4.93
CA VAL A 11 0.48 7.95 -3.57
C VAL A 11 0.43 6.76 -2.62
N PHE A 12 1.33 6.73 -1.64
CA PHE A 12 1.33 5.72 -0.59
C PHE A 12 0.79 6.30 0.70
N THR A 13 -0.04 5.51 1.38
CA THR A 13 -0.40 5.71 2.77
C THR A 13 0.32 4.65 3.59
N THR A 14 0.95 5.06 4.68
CA THR A 14 1.75 4.17 5.52
C THR A 14 1.07 3.98 6.87
N GLY A 15 1.09 2.75 7.40
CA GLY A 15 0.47 2.48 8.70
C GLY A 15 1.21 3.08 9.91
N LYS A 16 2.41 3.64 9.67
CA LYS A 16 3.22 4.37 10.66
C LYS A 16 3.83 5.58 9.96
N GLU A 17 4.15 6.62 10.74
CA GLU A 17 4.90 7.77 10.26
C GLU A 17 6.29 7.33 9.76
N LEU A 18 6.72 7.93 8.65
CA LEU A 18 8.02 7.71 8.05
C LEU A 18 8.76 9.03 7.93
N PHE A 19 10.05 9.02 8.28
CA PHE A 19 10.97 10.10 7.93
C PHE A 19 11.55 9.81 6.54
N PHE A 20 11.37 10.75 5.61
CA PHE A 20 11.87 10.62 4.25
C PHE A 20 12.26 11.97 3.67
N ASP A 21 13.04 11.93 2.61
CA ASP A 21 13.38 13.09 1.77
C ASP A 21 12.95 12.82 0.32
N PRO A 22 12.71 13.86 -0.50
CA PRO A 22 12.67 13.70 -1.95
C PRO A 22 13.94 13.01 -2.46
N TYR A 23 13.81 11.99 -3.31
CA TYR A 23 14.93 11.23 -3.88
C TYR A 23 15.97 12.12 -4.56
N GLN A 24 15.52 13.19 -5.23
CA GLN A 24 16.40 14.17 -5.89
C GLN A 24 17.29 14.94 -4.90
N LYS A 25 16.88 15.07 -3.63
CA LYS A 25 17.66 15.74 -2.58
C LYS A 25 18.55 14.76 -1.82
N ASN A 26 18.01 13.60 -1.43
CA ASN A 26 18.75 12.56 -0.74
C ASN A 26 18.34 11.17 -1.25
N LYS A 27 19.24 10.51 -1.98
CA LYS A 27 18.98 9.18 -2.54
C LYS A 27 18.83 8.09 -1.50
N GLN A 28 19.45 8.25 -0.32
CA GLN A 28 19.47 7.21 0.71
C GLN A 28 18.13 7.11 1.44
N THR A 29 17.50 8.25 1.75
CA THR A 29 16.22 8.35 2.46
C THR A 29 15.03 8.59 1.53
N GLY A 30 15.27 8.86 0.24
CA GLY A 30 14.24 9.01 -0.78
C GLY A 30 14.06 7.79 -1.68
N ALA A 31 14.83 6.72 -1.51
CA ALA A 31 14.65 5.45 -2.23
C ALA A 31 14.03 4.40 -1.31
N PHE A 32 13.20 3.54 -1.89
CA PHE A 32 12.65 2.39 -1.17
C PHE A 32 12.40 1.22 -2.11
N ILE A 33 12.12 0.06 -1.53
CA ILE A 33 11.63 -1.13 -2.23
C ILE A 33 10.31 -1.57 -1.60
N LEU A 34 9.46 -2.22 -2.39
CA LEU A 34 8.28 -2.91 -1.86
C LEU A 34 8.58 -4.39 -1.78
N ILE A 35 8.41 -4.95 -0.58
CA ILE A 35 8.52 -6.38 -0.33
C ILE A 35 7.10 -6.93 -0.21
N ASP A 36 6.78 -7.95 -1.01
CA ASP A 36 5.57 -8.73 -0.84
C ASP A 36 5.68 -9.54 0.47
N PRO A 37 4.81 -9.32 1.47
CA PRO A 37 4.91 -10.00 2.76
C PRO A 37 4.63 -11.52 2.68
N ILE A 38 4.02 -12.01 1.60
CA ILE A 38 3.72 -13.44 1.42
C ILE A 38 4.92 -14.15 0.82
N THR A 39 5.43 -13.65 -0.30
CA THR A 39 6.52 -14.32 -1.05
C THR A 39 7.91 -13.84 -0.65
N ASN A 40 8.03 -12.75 0.10
CA ASN A 40 9.28 -12.04 0.42
C ASN A 40 10.04 -11.52 -0.81
N ASN A 41 9.41 -11.51 -1.98
CA ASN A 41 10.02 -10.98 -3.20
C ASN A 41 10.01 -9.45 -3.19
N THR A 42 11.07 -8.86 -3.76
CA THR A 42 11.06 -7.44 -4.12
C THR A 42 10.13 -7.23 -5.32
N SER A 43 8.94 -6.69 -5.05
CA SER A 43 7.92 -6.48 -6.07
C SER A 43 8.13 -5.19 -6.86
N ALA A 44 8.74 -4.18 -6.24
CA ALA A 44 8.98 -2.89 -6.87
C ALA A 44 10.15 -2.13 -6.24
N VAL A 45 10.65 -1.15 -6.98
CA VAL A 45 11.56 -0.11 -6.50
C VAL A 45 10.86 1.24 -6.62
N GLY A 46 11.14 2.16 -5.71
CA GLY A 46 10.47 3.44 -5.62
C GLY A 46 11.42 4.60 -5.34
N MET A 47 11.08 5.76 -5.89
CA MET A 47 11.74 7.04 -5.66
C MET A 47 10.69 8.03 -5.15
N ILE A 48 10.90 8.59 -3.95
CA ILE A 48 9.97 9.52 -3.33
C ILE A 48 10.09 10.88 -4.02
N ILE A 49 8.95 11.44 -4.41
CA ILE A 49 8.87 12.79 -5.00
C ILE A 49 8.69 13.82 -3.89
N ASP A 50 7.60 13.71 -3.11
CA ASP A 50 7.33 14.55 -1.95
C ASP A 50 6.18 13.95 -1.11
N ARG A 51 5.87 14.56 0.03
CA ARG A 51 4.66 14.28 0.80
C ARG A 51 3.42 14.78 0.05
N VAL A 52 2.30 14.10 0.25
CA VAL A 52 0.98 14.54 -0.22
C VAL A 52 0.20 15.04 1.00
N ASP A 53 -0.34 16.26 0.94
CA ASP A 53 -1.21 16.77 1.99
C ASP A 53 -2.53 15.99 1.99
N ALA A 54 -3.12 15.73 3.15
CA ALA A 54 -4.35 14.95 3.28
C ALA A 54 -5.53 15.50 2.45
N ARG A 55 -5.57 16.81 2.21
CA ARG A 55 -6.56 17.48 1.36
C ARG A 55 -6.42 17.15 -0.14
N ASP A 56 -5.23 16.74 -0.55
CA ASP A 56 -4.86 16.44 -1.94
C ASP A 56 -4.85 14.92 -2.21
N MET A 57 -5.13 14.10 -1.18
CA MET A 57 -5.47 12.70 -1.41
C MET A 57 -6.76 12.63 -2.22
N VAL A 58 -6.77 11.81 -3.26
CA VAL A 58 -7.95 11.59 -4.10
C VAL A 58 -9.04 10.96 -3.24
N THR A 59 -9.95 11.79 -2.71
CA THR A 59 -11.21 11.37 -2.11
C THR A 59 -12.23 11.15 -3.21
N GLU A 60 -11.95 10.21 -4.11
CA GLU A 60 -13.08 9.46 -4.63
C GLU A 60 -13.48 8.51 -3.50
N ASP A 61 -14.75 8.52 -3.12
CA ASP A 61 -15.38 7.62 -2.13
C ASP A 61 -15.31 6.12 -2.54
N ALA A 62 -14.19 5.70 -3.14
CA ALA A 62 -13.84 4.33 -3.41
C ALA A 62 -13.31 3.73 -2.11
N LEU A 63 -14.23 3.20 -1.32
CA LEU A 63 -13.93 2.21 -0.28
C LEU A 63 -12.90 1.22 -0.85
N ALA A 64 -11.66 1.22 -0.34
CA ALA A 64 -10.63 0.34 -0.87
C ALA A 64 -11.05 -1.11 -0.60
N VAL A 65 -11.37 -1.88 -1.63
CA VAL A 65 -11.79 -3.28 -1.48
C VAL A 65 -10.59 -4.20 -1.72
N LEU A 66 -10.24 -5.00 -0.72
CA LEU A 66 -9.26 -6.08 -0.82
C LEU A 66 -9.98 -7.41 -0.89
N ASN A 67 -10.10 -7.98 -2.09
CA ASN A 67 -10.63 -9.33 -2.28
C ASN A 67 -9.49 -10.35 -2.22
N LEU A 68 -9.29 -10.96 -1.05
CA LEU A 68 -8.13 -11.82 -0.80
C LEU A 68 -8.13 -13.10 -1.67
N PRO A 69 -9.26 -13.81 -1.85
CA PRO A 69 -9.31 -14.93 -2.79
C PRO A 69 -8.98 -14.55 -4.24
N GLU A 70 -9.53 -13.44 -4.76
CA GLU A 70 -9.25 -12.98 -6.14
C GLU A 70 -7.79 -12.57 -6.34
N LEU A 71 -7.13 -12.12 -5.27
CA LEU A 71 -5.70 -11.81 -5.24
C LEU A 71 -4.83 -13.07 -5.08
N GLY A 72 -5.42 -14.26 -4.99
CA GLY A 72 -4.71 -15.53 -4.82
C GLY A 72 -4.07 -15.70 -3.42
N ILE A 73 -4.54 -14.93 -2.44
CA ILE A 73 -4.04 -14.97 -1.07
C ILE A 73 -4.76 -16.12 -0.34
N GLY A 74 -3.99 -17.05 0.23
CA GLY A 74 -4.54 -18.17 0.99
C GLY A 74 -5.05 -17.77 2.38
N PRO A 75 -5.96 -18.58 2.96
CA PRO A 75 -6.60 -18.31 4.24
C PRO A 75 -5.61 -18.17 5.42
N GLU A 76 -4.41 -18.75 5.30
CA GLU A 76 -3.32 -18.62 6.27
C GLU A 76 -2.88 -17.17 6.53
N HIS A 77 -3.14 -16.24 5.59
CA HIS A 77 -2.79 -14.82 5.73
C HIS A 77 -3.95 -13.92 6.16
N TYR A 78 -5.17 -14.44 6.24
CA TYR A 78 -6.37 -13.61 6.37
C TYR A 78 -6.44 -12.86 7.70
N GLU A 79 -6.02 -13.48 8.80
CA GLU A 79 -6.04 -12.84 10.12
C GLU A 79 -5.07 -11.66 10.17
N ALA A 80 -3.84 -11.86 9.70
CA ALA A 80 -2.82 -10.82 9.66
C ALA A 80 -3.30 -9.62 8.82
N ILE A 81 -3.87 -9.89 7.64
CA ILE A 81 -4.41 -8.85 6.76
C ILE A 81 -5.60 -8.13 7.41
N ARG A 82 -6.54 -8.85 8.06
CA ARG A 82 -7.66 -8.24 8.79
C ARG A 82 -7.19 -7.31 9.91
N SER A 83 -6.14 -7.70 10.65
CA SER A 83 -5.56 -6.83 11.67
C SER A 83 -5.02 -5.53 11.09
N VAL A 84 -4.38 -5.60 9.91
CA VAL A 84 -3.91 -4.41 9.18
C VAL A 84 -5.08 -3.56 8.71
N CYS A 85 -6.12 -4.16 8.11
CA CYS A 85 -7.32 -3.43 7.66
C CYS A 85 -7.95 -2.64 8.83
N LYS A 86 -8.07 -3.26 10.01
CA LYS A 86 -8.63 -2.62 11.22
C LYS A 86 -7.78 -1.46 11.74
N GLU A 87 -6.45 -1.58 11.70
CA GLU A 87 -5.56 -0.49 12.11
C GLU A 87 -5.62 0.69 11.14
N LEU A 88 -5.74 0.41 9.83
CA LEU A 88 -5.94 1.43 8.80
C LEU A 88 -7.27 2.19 8.98
N GLU A 89 -8.37 1.47 9.29
CA GLU A 89 -9.66 2.10 9.60
C GLU A 89 -9.55 3.07 10.80
N ARG A 90 -8.80 2.69 11.84
CA ARG A 90 -8.55 3.56 13.01
C ARG A 90 -7.80 4.84 12.64
N GLN A 91 -6.98 4.79 11.59
CA GLN A 91 -6.23 5.93 11.06
C GLN A 91 -7.04 6.75 10.04
N GLY A 92 -8.32 6.44 9.84
CA GLY A 92 -9.21 7.14 8.91
C GLY A 92 -9.17 6.61 7.47
N VAL A 93 -8.58 5.44 7.24
CA VAL A 93 -8.49 4.79 5.92
C VAL A 93 -9.45 3.60 5.87
N SER A 94 -10.63 3.77 5.26
CA SER A 94 -11.63 2.70 5.17
C SER A 94 -11.26 1.63 4.13
N VAL A 95 -10.99 0.40 4.59
CA VAL A 95 -10.62 -0.74 3.73
C VAL A 95 -11.54 -1.93 3.98
N LYS A 96 -12.29 -2.34 2.96
CA LYS A 96 -13.17 -3.52 3.02
C LYS A 96 -12.41 -4.77 2.61
N CYS A 97 -12.16 -5.65 3.59
CA CYS A 97 -11.44 -6.91 3.37
C CYS A 97 -12.44 -8.06 3.17
N ILE A 98 -12.48 -8.61 1.95
CA ILE A 98 -13.33 -9.74 1.54
C ILE A 98 -12.50 -11.02 1.62
N THR A 99 -12.94 -11.98 2.43
CA THR A 99 -12.26 -13.27 2.64
C THR A 99 -13.03 -14.47 2.09
N GLU A 100 -14.23 -14.25 1.56
CA GLU A 100 -15.11 -15.27 1.01
C GLU A 100 -15.51 -14.85 -0.40
N ASN A 101 -15.43 -15.77 -1.36
CA ASN A 101 -16.02 -15.56 -2.67
C ASN A 101 -17.54 -15.67 -2.53
N LYS A 102 -18.26 -14.67 -3.03
CA LYS A 102 -19.69 -14.82 -3.32
C LYS A 102 -19.90 -15.71 -4.52
#